data_AF-A0A202DP57-F1
#
_entry.id   AF-A0A202DP57-F1
#
_cell.length_a   1.000
_cell.length_b   1.000
_cell.length_c   1.000
_cell.angle_alpha   90.00
_cell.angle_beta   90.00
_cell.angle_gamma   90.00
#
_symmetry.space_group_name_H-M   'P 1'
#
loop_
_entity.id
_entity.type
_entity.pdbx_description
1 polymer ?
#
loop_
_entity_poly.entity_id
_entity_poly.type
_entity_poly.pdbx_seq_one_letter_code
_entity_poly.pdbx_strand_id
1 'polypeptide(L)'
;MLGYLLRANIHKYAEAAGIELNVTPHTFRRSCTSEMVRANANLYHVKELLGHESFNTLKHYTKLNITDLKKTHTQCHPREKDNR
;
A
#
# COMPACT_ATOMS: atom_id res chain seq x y z
N MET A 1 14.51 -3.88 23.33
CA MET A 1 13.87 -5.17 23.66
C MET A 1 12.53 -5.36 22.93
N LEU A 2 11.60 -4.38 22.90
CA LEU A 2 10.31 -4.50 22.18
C LEU A 2 10.41 -4.80 20.67
N GLY A 3 11.31 -4.12 19.94
CA GLY A 3 11.41 -4.29 18.48
C GLY A 3 11.87 -5.69 18.02
N TYR A 4 12.59 -6.41 18.89
CA TYR A 4 13.05 -7.78 18.62
C TYR A 4 11.90 -8.79 18.73
N LEU A 5 11.06 -8.64 19.75
CA LEU A 5 9.86 -9.48 19.95
C LEU A 5 8.86 -9.33 18.80
N LEU A 6 8.68 -8.11 18.30
CA LEU A 6 7.79 -7.87 17.16
C LEU A 6 8.28 -8.61 15.90
N ARG A 7 9.59 -8.56 15.60
CA ARG A 7 10.16 -9.32 14.47
C ARG A 7 10.00 -10.82 14.64
N ALA A 8 10.31 -11.35 15.83
CA ALA A 8 10.19 -12.78 16.11
C ALA A 8 8.74 -13.26 15.94
N ASN A 9 7.76 -12.49 16.45
CA ASN A 9 6.35 -12.81 16.28
C ASN A 9 5.91 -12.77 14.81
N ILE A 10 6.30 -11.74 14.06
CA ILE A 10 5.99 -11.65 12.62
C ILE A 10 6.57 -12.85 11.87
N HIS A 11 7.80 -13.25 12.17
CA HIS A 11 8.43 -14.39 11.52
C HIS A 11 7.68 -15.70 11.83
N LYS A 12 7.33 -15.92 13.10
CA LYS A 12 6.54 -17.06 13.54
C LYS A 12 5.18 -17.15 12.82
N TYR A 13 4.48 -16.02 12.68
CA TYR A 13 3.19 -16.00 11.97
C TYR A 13 3.35 -16.15 10.45
N ALA A 14 4.42 -15.62 9.86
CA ALA A 14 4.71 -15.79 8.44
C ALA A 14 4.99 -17.27 8.12
N GLU A 15 5.76 -17.96 8.97
CA GLU A 15 6.02 -19.39 8.86
C GLU A 15 4.72 -20.21 9.00
N ALA A 16 3.90 -19.91 10.01
CA ALA A 16 2.60 -20.56 10.20
C ALA A 16 1.62 -20.34 9.02
N ALA A 17 1.76 -19.22 8.31
CA ALA A 17 0.97 -18.90 7.11
C ALA A 17 1.56 -19.46 5.81
N GLY A 18 2.71 -20.17 5.85
CA GLY A 18 3.39 -20.70 4.67
C GLY A 18 4.03 -19.63 3.78
N ILE A 19 4.34 -18.45 4.34
CA ILE A 19 4.95 -17.35 3.59
C ILE A 19 6.47 -17.51 3.61
N GLU A 20 7.03 -17.94 2.48
CA GLU A 20 8.49 -18.10 2.30
C GLU A 20 9.24 -16.76 2.19
N LEU A 21 8.52 -15.66 1.96
CA LEU A 21 9.11 -14.34 1.84
C LEU A 21 9.61 -13.83 3.20
N ASN A 22 10.76 -13.15 3.22
CA ASN A 22 11.23 -12.49 4.44
C ASN A 22 10.33 -11.30 4.81
N VAL A 23 9.37 -11.54 5.71
CA VAL A 23 8.43 -10.53 6.19
C VAL A 23 9.03 -9.75 7.36
N THR A 24 9.26 -8.47 7.15
CA THR A 24 9.67 -7.51 8.19
C THR A 24 8.53 -6.54 8.49
N PRO A 25 8.54 -5.83 9.63
CA PRO A 25 7.58 -4.76 9.89
C PRO A 25 7.48 -3.74 8.74
N HIS A 26 8.61 -3.41 8.10
CA HIS A 26 8.62 -2.48 6.96
C HIS A 26 7.96 -3.10 5.71
N THR A 27 8.20 -4.38 5.43
CA THR A 27 7.55 -5.11 4.32
C THR A 27 6.04 -5.16 4.52
N PHE A 28 5.59 -5.51 5.73
CA PHE A 28 4.18 -5.58 6.10
C PHE A 28 3.48 -4.23 5.98
N ARG A 29 4.16 -3.15 6.41
CA ARG A 29 3.63 -1.80 6.27
C ARG A 29 3.48 -1.39 4.80
N ARG A 30 4.47 -1.69 3.95
CA ARG A 30 4.41 -1.39 2.52
C ARG A 30 3.28 -2.12 1.80
N SER A 31 3.07 -3.42 2.09
CA SER A 31 1.98 -4.18 1.47
C SER A 31 0.61 -3.64 1.88
N CYS A 32 0.40 -3.39 3.18
CA CYS A 32 -0.83 -2.79 3.70
C CYS A 32 -1.12 -1.43 3.04
N THR A 33 -0.13 -0.53 3.03
CA THR A 33 -0.26 0.79 2.39
C THR A 33 -0.58 0.69 0.91
N SER A 34 0.12 -0.19 0.18
CA SER A 34 -0.08 -0.38 -1.25
C SER A 34 -1.50 -0.87 -1.55
N GLU A 35 -2.03 -1.81 -0.77
CA GLU A 35 -3.39 -2.30 -0.97
C GLU A 35 -4.46 -1.27 -0.62
N MET A 36 -4.27 -0.50 0.46
CA MET A 36 -5.18 0.59 0.77
C MET A 36 -5.22 1.63 -0.37
N VAL A 37 -4.06 2.00 -0.91
CA VAL A 37 -3.98 2.95 -2.04
C VAL A 37 -4.62 2.38 -3.29
N ARG A 38 -4.42 1.09 -3.61
CA ARG A 38 -5.08 0.41 -4.73
C ARG A 38 -6.60 0.34 -4.56
N ALA A 39 -7.08 0.23 -3.33
CA ALA A 39 -8.49 0.26 -2.99
C ALA A 39 -9.09 1.68 -2.98
N ASN A 40 -8.38 2.69 -3.54
CA ASN A 40 -8.76 4.10 -3.55
C ASN A 40 -8.95 4.70 -2.14
N ALA A 41 -8.29 4.16 -1.12
CA ALA A 41 -8.30 4.77 0.20
C ALA A 41 -7.66 6.16 0.15
N ASN A 42 -8.26 7.11 0.86
CA ASN A 42 -7.74 8.46 0.97
C ASN A 42 -6.33 8.44 1.58
N LEU A 43 -5.35 8.97 0.84
CA LEU A 43 -3.95 9.04 1.25
C LEU A 43 -3.75 9.74 2.61
N TYR A 44 -4.62 10.68 2.97
CA TYR A 44 -4.61 11.32 4.29
C TYR A 44 -4.98 10.34 5.41
N HIS A 45 -5.98 9.46 5.20
CA HIS A 45 -6.36 8.43 6.17
C HIS A 45 -5.29 7.34 6.27
N VAL A 46 -4.71 6.93 5.14
CA VAL A 46 -3.60 5.98 5.13
C VAL A 46 -2.38 6.57 5.86
N LYS A 47 -2.12 7.87 5.73
CA LYS A 47 -1.05 8.56 6.47
C LYS A 47 -1.28 8.53 7.98
N GLU A 48 -2.49 8.80 8.44
CA GLU A 48 -2.84 8.76 9.86
C GLU A 48 -2.73 7.35 10.43
N LEU A 49 -3.22 6.35 9.70
CA LEU A 49 -3.14 4.94 10.09
C LEU A 49 -1.69 4.45 10.26
N LEU A 50 -0.78 4.95 9.42
CA LEU A 50 0.63 4.55 9.43
C LEU A 50 1.48 5.33 10.42
N GLY A 51 0.91 6.33 11.11
CA GLY A 51 1.58 7.09 12.16
C GLY A 51 2.74 7.95 11.65
N HIS A 52 2.42 9.14 11.12
CA HIS A 52 3.38 10.22 10.83
C HIS A 52 4.63 9.85 10.02
N GLU A 53 4.59 8.84 9.16
CA GLU A 53 5.71 8.67 8.24
C GLU A 53 5.69 9.83 7.23
N SER A 54 6.76 10.63 7.27
CA SER A 54 7.03 11.83 6.47
C SER A 54 6.29 11.90 5.12
N PHE A 55 5.72 13.08 4.80
CA PHE A 55 5.09 13.36 3.50
C PHE A 55 5.99 13.01 2.28
N ASN A 56 7.31 12.92 2.48
CA ASN A 56 8.24 12.47 1.46
C ASN A 56 8.04 11.01 1.03
N THR A 57 7.63 10.09 1.91
CA THR A 57 7.34 8.70 1.53
C THR A 57 6.00 8.56 0.80
N LEU A 58 5.07 9.51 1.00
CA LEU A 58 3.82 9.58 0.24
C LEU A 58 4.04 9.81 -1.26
N LYS A 59 5.14 10.48 -1.66
CA LYS A 59 5.46 10.73 -3.09
C LYS A 59 5.52 9.45 -3.92
N HIS A 60 5.98 8.34 -3.34
CA HIS A 60 6.00 7.05 -4.04
C HIS A 60 4.59 6.50 -4.26
N TYR A 61 3.68 6.71 -3.32
CA TYR A 61 2.29 6.26 -3.41
C TYR A 61 1.41 7.18 -4.28
N THR A 62 1.73 8.48 -4.38
CA THR A 62 1.06 9.39 -5.32
C THR A 62 1.26 8.97 -6.77
N LYS A 63 2.44 8.45 -7.14
CA LYS A 63 2.70 7.95 -8.50
C LYS A 63 1.85 6.71 -8.85
N LEU A 64 1.59 5.84 -7.87
CA LEU A 64 0.68 4.70 -8.04
C LEU A 64 -0.74 5.21 -8.34
N ASN A 65 -1.22 6.20 -7.56
CA ASN A 65 -2.54 6.78 -7.73
C ASN A 65 -2.75 7.40 -9.14
N ILE A 66 -1.75 8.06 -9.74
CA ILE A 66 -1.87 8.61 -11.12
C ILE A 66 -2.07 7.51 -12.17
N THR A 67 -1.41 6.35 -11.99
CA THR A 67 -1.53 5.22 -12.93
C THR A 67 -2.92 4.59 -12.84
N ASP A 68 -3.42 4.41 -11.61
CA ASP A 68 -4.75 3.86 -11.35
C ASP A 68 -5.86 4.87 -11.71
N LEU A 69 -5.63 6.17 -11.53
CA LEU A 69 -6.52 7.24 -11.96
C LEU A 69 -6.64 7.26 -13.48
N LYS A 70 -5.53 7.14 -14.22
CA LYS A 70 -5.57 7.01 -15.68
C LYS A 70 -6.36 5.77 -16.11
N LYS A 71 -6.13 4.63 -15.45
CA LYS A 71 -6.86 3.39 -15.74
C LYS A 71 -8.36 3.53 -15.49
N THR A 72 -8.75 4.09 -14.35
CA THR A 72 -10.15 4.33 -13.99
C THR A 72 -10.80 5.36 -14.92
N HIS A 73 -10.06 6.43 -15.26
CA HIS A 73 -10.51 7.43 -16.22
C HIS A 73 -10.76 6.80 -17.59
N THR A 74 -9.82 6.02 -18.14
CA THR A 74 -10.04 5.30 -19.41
C THR A 74 -11.22 4.33 -19.35
N GLN A 75 -11.46 3.68 -18.21
CA GLN A 75 -12.58 2.73 -18.07
C GLN A 75 -13.96 3.40 -17.93
N CYS A 76 -14.03 4.55 -17.26
CA CYS A 76 -15.30 5.18 -16.88
C CYS A 76 -15.63 6.44 -17.68
N HIS A 77 -14.64 7.11 -18.27
CA HIS A 77 -14.87 8.39 -18.93
C HIS A 77 -15.56 8.18 -20.28
N PRO A 78 -16.75 8.79 -20.51
CA PRO A 78 -17.55 8.58 -21.73
C PRO A 78 -16.79 8.87 -23.02
N ARG A 79 -15.86 9.84 -22.94
CA ARG A 79 -15.02 10.30 -24.06
C ARG A 79 -13.90 9.33 -24.47
N GLU A 80 -13.58 8.33 -23.64
CA GLU A 80 -12.64 7.24 -24.00
C GLU A 80 -13.36 6.05 -24.64
N LYS A 81 -14.69 5.95 -24.48
CA LYS A 81 -15.53 4.98 -25.20
C LYS A 81 -15.89 5.45 -26.61
N ASP A 82 -15.73 6.74 -26.88
CA ASP A 82 -15.98 7.33 -28.20
C ASP A 82 -14.68 7.28 -29.01
N ASN A 83 -14.33 6.08 -29.49
CA ASN A 83 -13.29 5.93 -30.50
C ASN A 83 -13.92 6.11 -31.89
N ARG A 84 -14.42 7.32 -32.15
CA ARG A 84 -14.90 7.80 -33.46
C ARG A 84 -14.14 9.04 -33.88
#